data_AF-A0A7X0W678-F1
#
_entry.id   AF-A0A7X0W678-F1
#
_cell.length_a   1.000
_cell.length_b   1.000
_cell.length_c   1.000
_cell.angle_alpha   90.00
_cell.angle_beta   90.00
_cell.angle_gamma   90.00
#
_symmetry.space_group_name_H-M   'P 1'
#
loop_
_entity.id
_entity.type
_entity.pdbx_description
1 polymer ?
#
loop_
_entity_poly.entity_id
_entity_poly.type
_entity_poly.pdbx_seq_one_letter_code
_entity_poly.pdbx_strand_id
1 'polypeptide(L)'
;MYWQKRLDRTTSTQRMEEEIQAIRKEHQHYGYRRMTQELKRRGYQVNKKKVQRLMQKLQLQVKAFTKKSRKYNSYKGTVGKVAKNLIHRRFNTSVAHQK
;
A
#
# COMPACT_ATOMS: atom_id res chain seq x y z
N MET A 1 34.09 -17.11 14.40
CA MET A 1 33.62 -15.92 15.15
C MET A 1 32.22 -15.50 14.73
N TYR A 2 31.47 -14.80 15.60
CA TYR A 2 30.07 -14.38 15.34
C TYR A 2 29.90 -13.55 14.05
N TRP A 3 30.94 -12.83 13.62
CA TRP A 3 30.93 -12.02 12.40
C TRP A 3 31.05 -12.82 11.10
N GLN A 4 31.71 -13.99 11.09
CA GLN A 4 31.85 -14.81 9.88
C GLN A 4 30.48 -15.37 9.45
N LYS A 5 29.62 -15.77 10.41
CA LYS A 5 28.24 -16.22 10.16
C LYS A 5 27.33 -15.14 9.54
N ARG A 6 27.76 -13.87 9.47
CA ARG A 6 27.01 -12.82 8.75
C ARG A 6 27.22 -12.88 7.24
N LEU A 7 28.37 -13.38 6.76
CA LEU A 7 28.66 -13.50 5.34
C LEU A 7 27.77 -14.55 4.68
N ASP A 8 27.50 -15.67 5.36
CA ASP A 8 26.63 -16.75 4.87
C ASP A 8 25.13 -16.38 4.78
N ARG A 9 24.74 -15.19 5.23
CA ARG A 9 23.33 -14.74 5.19
C ARG A 9 22.87 -14.36 3.79
N THR A 10 23.79 -14.00 2.91
CA THR A 10 23.49 -13.60 1.53
C THR A 10 22.90 -14.77 0.75
N THR A 11 23.53 -15.95 0.83
CA THR A 11 23.07 -17.18 0.14
C THR A 11 21.68 -17.63 0.60
N SER A 12 21.43 -17.62 1.92
CA SER A 12 20.11 -17.92 2.48
C SER A 12 19.04 -16.92 2.02
N THR A 13 19.40 -15.65 1.92
CA THR A 13 18.48 -14.60 1.46
C THR A 13 18.18 -14.73 -0.03
N GLN A 14 19.17 -15.11 -0.84
CA GLN A 14 19.05 -15.30 -2.27
C GLN A 14 18.10 -16.46 -2.62
N ARG A 15 18.22 -17.61 -1.95
CA ARG A 15 17.26 -18.73 -2.09
C ARG A 15 15.82 -18.32 -1.76
N MET A 16 15.63 -17.47 -0.74
CA MET A 16 14.30 -16.94 -0.40
C MET A 16 13.77 -15.97 -1.45
N GLU A 17 14.64 -15.17 -2.08
CA GLU A 17 14.26 -14.26 -3.16
C GLU A 17 13.78 -15.04 -4.39
N GLU A 18 14.49 -16.12 -4.75
CA GLU A 18 14.12 -17.05 -5.83
C GLU A 18 12.75 -17.71 -5.57
N GLU A 19 12.55 -18.24 -4.36
CA GLU A 19 11.29 -18.89 -4.00
C GLU A 19 10.10 -17.90 -4.04
N ILE A 20 10.31 -16.67 -3.56
CA ILE A 20 9.29 -15.60 -3.63
C ILE A 20 8.93 -15.29 -5.10
N GLN A 21 9.92 -15.26 -6.00
CA GLN A 21 9.67 -15.05 -7.43
C GLN A 21 8.93 -16.23 -8.06
N ALA A 22 9.26 -17.46 -7.69
CA ALA A 22 8.57 -18.67 -8.14
C ALA A 22 7.09 -18.66 -7.72
N ILE A 23 6.81 -18.42 -6.43
CA ILE A 23 5.43 -18.29 -5.92
C ILE A 23 4.71 -17.13 -6.63
N ARG A 24 5.41 -16.04 -6.92
CA ARG A 24 4.80 -14.89 -7.61
C ARG A 24 4.40 -15.24 -9.04
N LYS A 25 5.19 -16.05 -9.75
CA LYS A 25 4.88 -16.53 -11.10
C LYS A 25 3.61 -17.40 -11.11
N GLU A 26 3.44 -18.24 -10.10
CA GLU A 26 2.25 -19.07 -9.89
C GLU A 26 1.03 -18.25 -9.42
N HIS A 27 1.28 -17.25 -8.56
CA HIS A 27 0.25 -16.45 -7.90
C HIS A 27 0.55 -14.95 -8.01
N GLN A 28 0.20 -14.37 -9.17
CA GLN A 28 0.50 -12.99 -9.54
C GLN A 28 -0.08 -11.91 -8.60
N HIS A 29 -1.04 -12.24 -7.75
CA HIS A 29 -1.71 -11.26 -6.86
C HIS A 29 -1.39 -11.46 -5.38
N TYR A 30 -0.46 -12.36 -5.04
CA TYR A 30 -0.09 -12.57 -3.65
C TYR A 30 0.70 -11.37 -3.11
N GLY A 31 0.11 -10.71 -2.11
CA GLY A 31 0.83 -9.76 -1.27
C GLY A 31 1.60 -10.46 -0.16
N TYR A 32 2.40 -9.71 0.59
CA TYR A 32 3.33 -10.28 1.59
C TYR A 32 2.65 -11.18 2.64
N ARG A 33 1.38 -10.93 2.99
CA ARG A 33 0.62 -11.77 3.94
C ARG A 33 0.37 -13.17 3.39
N ARG A 34 -0.12 -13.29 2.15
CA ARG A 34 -0.37 -14.57 1.48
C ARG A 34 0.95 -15.26 1.14
N MET A 35 1.93 -14.50 0.65
CA MET A 35 3.29 -14.99 0.41
C MET A 35 3.91 -15.61 1.69
N THR A 36 3.74 -14.98 2.85
CA THR A 36 4.24 -15.52 4.12
C THR A 36 3.55 -16.84 4.49
N GLN A 37 2.25 -16.98 4.23
CA GLN A 37 1.52 -18.23 4.48
C GLN A 37 2.00 -19.33 3.54
N GLU A 38 2.20 -19.01 2.27
CA GLU A 38 2.67 -19.96 1.25
C GLU A 38 4.08 -20.45 1.56
N LEU A 39 4.99 -19.53 1.92
CA LEU A 39 6.33 -19.89 2.38
C LEU A 39 6.29 -20.81 3.61
N LYS A 40 5.37 -20.58 4.56
CA LYS A 40 5.19 -21.47 5.71
C LYS A 40 4.69 -22.86 5.29
N ARG A 41 3.78 -22.95 4.32
CA ARG A 41 3.29 -24.23 3.77
C ARG A 41 4.41 -25.02 3.10
N ARG A 42 5.34 -24.32 2.44
CA ARG A 42 6.55 -24.91 1.83
C ARG A 42 7.67 -25.20 2.86
N GLY A 43 7.41 -25.04 4.16
CA GLY A 43 8.36 -25.38 5.23
C GLY A 43 9.29 -24.27 5.68
N TYR A 44 9.18 -23.05 5.14
CA TYR A 44 10.03 -21.92 5.53
C TYR A 44 9.53 -21.25 6.82
N GLN A 45 10.38 -21.26 7.86
CA GLN A 45 10.11 -20.56 9.12
C GLN A 45 10.57 -19.09 9.05
N VAL A 46 9.78 -18.26 8.36
CA VAL A 46 10.13 -16.84 8.11
C VAL A 46 9.08 -15.89 8.70
N ASN A 47 9.56 -14.80 9.30
CA ASN A 47 8.70 -13.72 9.80
C ASN A 47 8.16 -12.86 8.65
N LYS A 48 6.89 -12.46 8.73
CA LYS A 48 6.24 -11.54 7.77
C LYS A 48 7.03 -10.26 7.48
N LYS A 49 7.75 -9.72 8.48
CA LYS A 49 8.58 -8.50 8.30
C LYS A 49 9.76 -8.72 7.36
N LYS A 50 10.31 -9.94 7.31
CA LYS A 50 11.40 -10.29 6.38
C LYS A 50 10.86 -10.45 4.97
N VAL A 51 9.75 -11.18 4.82
CA VAL A 51 9.05 -11.33 3.52
C VAL A 51 8.67 -9.97 2.94
N GLN A 52 8.11 -9.08 3.75
CA GLN A 52 7.73 -7.74 3.32
C GLN A 52 8.93 -6.93 2.80
N ARG A 53 10.06 -6.97 3.50
CA ARG A 53 11.31 -6.31 3.07
C ARG A 53 11.85 -6.87 1.77
N LEU A 54 11.85 -8.19 1.60
CA LEU A 54 12.29 -8.84 0.36
C LEU A 54 11.38 -8.48 -0.82
N MET A 55 10.06 -8.51 -0.62
CA MET A 55 9.11 -8.10 -1.66
C MET A 55 9.23 -6.61 -2.03
N GLN A 56 9.59 -5.75 -1.09
CA GLN A 56 9.89 -4.34 -1.37
C GLN A 56 11.18 -4.20 -2.18
N LYS A 57 12.24 -4.90 -1.79
CA LYS A 57 13.53 -4.95 -2.53
C LYS A 57 13.33 -5.41 -3.97
N LEU A 58 12.54 -6.45 -4.18
CA LEU A 58 12.21 -7.01 -5.50
C LEU A 58 11.10 -6.25 -6.24
N GLN A 59 10.58 -5.16 -5.67
CA GLN A 59 9.49 -4.35 -6.25
C GLN A 59 8.19 -5.14 -6.56
N LEU A 60 7.95 -6.28 -5.88
CA LEU A 60 6.78 -7.15 -6.07
C LEU A 60 5.53 -6.70 -5.28
N GLN A 61 5.43 -5.41 -4.98
CA GLN A 61 4.32 -4.89 -4.18
C GLN A 61 3.02 -4.89 -4.99
N VAL A 62 1.97 -5.49 -4.43
CA VAL A 62 0.63 -5.49 -5.04
C VAL A 62 0.00 -4.11 -4.84
N LYS A 63 -0.08 -3.31 -5.92
CA LYS A 63 -0.71 -1.98 -5.92
C LYS A 63 -2.15 -1.96 -6.47
N ALA A 64 -2.56 -3.03 -7.15
CA ALA A 64 -3.83 -3.10 -7.88
C ALA A 64 -5.07 -2.93 -6.97
N PHE A 65 -5.00 -3.40 -5.72
CA PHE A 65 -6.12 -3.38 -4.77
C PHE A 65 -6.07 -2.21 -3.79
N THR A 66 -5.13 -1.28 -3.94
CA THR A 66 -4.83 -0.32 -2.87
C THR A 66 -5.93 0.72 -2.70
N LYS A 67 -6.63 1.18 -3.77
CA LYS A 67 -7.80 2.09 -3.64
C LYS A 67 -8.72 2.11 -4.88
N LYS A 68 -10.03 2.03 -4.65
CA LYS A 68 -11.02 2.89 -5.32
C LYS A 68 -11.78 3.68 -4.25
N SER A 69 -11.13 4.67 -3.65
CA SER A 69 -11.86 5.68 -2.87
C SER A 69 -12.05 6.91 -3.77
N ARG A 70 -13.02 6.84 -4.68
CA ARG A 70 -13.60 8.11 -5.15
C ARG A 70 -14.32 8.66 -3.93
N LYS A 71 -13.92 9.83 -3.42
CA LYS A 71 -14.70 10.53 -2.40
C LYS A 71 -16.08 10.75 -3.02
N TYR A 72 -17.13 10.19 -2.42
CA TYR A 72 -18.49 10.46 -2.88
C TYR A 72 -18.75 11.96 -2.74
N ASN A 73 -19.16 12.59 -3.84
CA ASN A 73 -19.57 13.97 -3.87
C ASN A 73 -20.96 14.05 -4.48
N SER A 74 -21.99 14.25 -3.65
CA SER A 74 -23.36 14.49 -4.10
C SER A 74 -23.57 15.90 -4.63
N TYR A 75 -22.66 16.83 -4.31
CA TYR A 75 -22.74 18.21 -4.78
C TYR A 75 -22.41 18.27 -6.26
N LYS A 76 -23.43 18.55 -7.08
CA LYS A 76 -23.33 18.69 -8.53
C LYS A 76 -22.78 20.05 -8.99
N GLY A 77 -22.30 20.89 -8.06
CA GLY A 77 -22.02 22.30 -8.31
C GLY A 77 -23.23 23.19 -8.00
N THR A 78 -23.19 24.46 -8.42
CA THR A 78 -24.32 25.37 -8.32
C THR A 78 -25.42 24.90 -9.28
N VAL A 79 -26.48 24.29 -8.75
CA VAL A 79 -27.62 23.84 -9.54
C VAL A 79 -28.74 24.87 -9.44
N GLY A 80 -29.29 25.29 -10.58
CA GLY A 80 -30.40 26.26 -10.64
C GLY A 80 -29.96 27.72 -10.53
N LYS A 81 -30.95 28.63 -10.44
CA LYS A 81 -30.71 30.07 -10.35
C LYS A 81 -30.45 30.49 -8.91
N VAL A 82 -29.26 31.05 -8.66
CA VAL A 82 -28.93 31.63 -7.35
C VAL A 82 -29.73 32.91 -7.14
N ALA A 83 -30.37 33.04 -5.98
CA ALA A 83 -31.12 34.24 -5.62
C ALA A 83 -30.20 35.46 -5.47
N LYS A 84 -30.73 36.66 -5.73
CA LYS A 84 -29.97 37.91 -5.56
C LYS A 84 -29.69 38.16 -4.06
N ASN A 85 -28.51 38.70 -3.75
CA ASN A 85 -28.13 39.08 -2.39
C ASN A 85 -28.80 40.41 -1.99
N LEU A 86 -30.08 40.35 -1.60
CA LEU A 86 -30.89 41.54 -1.26
C LEU A 86 -30.45 42.23 0.04
N ILE A 87 -29.80 41.51 0.95
CA ILE A 87 -29.36 42.01 2.26
C ILE A 87 -27.89 42.51 2.20
N HIS A 88 -27.25 42.43 1.03
CA HIS A 88 -25.85 42.84 0.81
C HIS A 88 -24.86 42.23 1.82
N ARG A 89 -25.11 41.00 2.29
CA ARG A 89 -24.23 40.30 3.25
C ARG A 89 -23.01 39.69 2.57
N ARG A 90 -21.89 39.62 3.29
CA ARG A 90 -20.65 38.96 2.83
C ARG A 90 -20.71 37.48 3.22
N PHE A 91 -20.88 36.59 2.23
CA PHE A 91 -20.95 35.13 2.42
C PHE A 91 -19.60 34.42 2.25
N ASN A 92 -18.58 35.14 1.80
CA ASN A 92 -17.23 34.62 1.60
C ASN A 92 -16.26 35.40 2.48
N THR A 93 -15.34 34.69 3.13
CA THR A 93 -14.22 35.27 3.89
C THR A 93 -12.94 34.48 3.61
N SER A 94 -11.80 35.18 3.62
CA SER A 94 -10.47 34.59 3.52
C SER A 94 -9.97 34.02 4.85
N VAL A 95 -10.64 34.34 5.97
CA VAL A 95 -10.22 33.96 7.33
C VAL A 95 -11.25 33.03 7.95
N ALA A 96 -10.79 31.89 8.47
CA ALA A 96 -11.67 30.95 9.16
C ALA A 96 -12.25 31.59 10.44
N HIS A 97 -13.55 31.40 10.68
CA HIS A 97 -14.28 31.87 11.88
C HIS A 97 -14.30 33.39 12.10
N GLN A 98 -14.28 34.19 11.03
CA GLN A 98 -14.50 35.63 11.15
C GLN A 98 -15.93 35.91 11.66
N LYS A 99 -16.03 36.64 12.78
CA LYS A 99 -17.29 37.14 13.36
C LYS A 99 -17.74 38.41 12.67
#